data_AF-G5SNF3-F1
#
_entry.id   AF-G5SNF3-F1
#
_cell.length_a   1.000
_cell.length_b   1.000
_cell.length_c   1.000
_cell.angle_alpha   90.00
_cell.angle_beta   90.00
_cell.angle_gamma   90.00
#
_symmetry.space_group_name_H-M   'P 1'
#
loop_
_entity.id
_entity.type
_entity.pdbx_description
1 polymer ?
#
loop_
_entity_poly.entity_id
_entity_poly.type
_entity_poly.pdbx_seq_one_letter_code
_entity_poly.pdbx_strand_id
1 'polypeptide(L)'
;MNKIHRLFKWGLWSVAVLCLSGMQMSCNSDDIDADAMYTFTGETVASFCQNDPELSDFYQLITKCGADALLEVYGHYTCFIPNNDAIAAYLSENNRSLDDITVEEAQKIVYNCVIRGTAEYTSQEFVAGSLSSMTLSERHLILSFTTSTDNRREIWVNGQARVERLDQEVHNGVIHVVNKVIQPSEMTLLEVMQNNENLTIWAMAYEASGLNEGMEKLYDESYVNTYGSDMYQYGDYKLHVPTSRRYGWTAFCEPDELLRQAGITGNTREEILVSLENYARTYYGSEDLGNYRSEKNPLHRFVAYHLLNRQMATNDMVFDTPAALINPTYADKLVEYYETMYTYRIMEIKAGNKINQQSNGDYVGIDEANSNIEALNGYIHTLKNILVYDDAVMRNDVLHKRIRFDAMSLPPQLTNNNIRWHNVDISDANGYTVTPDYCGEYFTFNDACSCLMWGSQGWAAFQGDEINMKDNYDFTLRLLPVPPGNWEFRIGYNAEGWRGMGQIYFDGVITGTPVDLKIGDVQGDARTGWVADESTADDGVENDKMMRNLGYMKAPESCWYAHDNIPLRDWYKALRYIVNQYSFQDYGAHKLRMRSVDFAGREFSIDYFEFIPVDMIRDEDRL
;
A
#
# COMPACT_ATOMS: atom_id res chain seq x y z
N MET A 1 26.99 38.75 -78.48
CA MET A 1 26.60 37.77 -77.44
C MET A 1 26.47 38.55 -76.14
N ASN A 2 25.40 39.29 -75.86
CA ASN A 2 23.97 38.97 -75.98
C ASN A 2 23.59 37.69 -75.23
N LYS A 3 22.84 37.92 -74.14
CA LYS A 3 22.27 36.97 -73.18
C LYS A 3 23.32 36.34 -72.25
N ILE A 4 23.00 36.31 -70.94
CA ILE A 4 23.79 35.75 -69.82
C ILE A 4 24.70 36.74 -69.05
N HIS A 5 24.38 38.04 -68.98
CA HIS A 5 24.94 38.93 -67.93
C HIS A 5 23.88 39.84 -67.27
N ARG A 6 22.60 39.47 -67.40
CA ARG A 6 21.45 40.19 -66.82
C ARG A 6 20.60 39.33 -65.87
N LEU A 7 21.15 38.22 -65.38
CA LEU A 7 20.47 37.23 -64.51
C LEU A 7 21.17 36.99 -63.17
N PHE A 8 22.17 37.78 -62.80
CA PHE A 8 22.97 37.55 -61.58
C PHE A 8 23.26 38.80 -60.75
N LYS A 9 22.29 39.72 -60.65
CA LYS A 9 22.34 40.83 -59.67
C LYS A 9 21.03 41.11 -58.92
N TRP A 10 20.01 40.25 -59.06
CA TRP A 10 18.72 40.37 -58.36
C TRP A 10 18.30 39.02 -57.73
N GLY A 11 19.23 38.36 -57.05
CA GLY A 11 19.04 37.03 -56.46
C GLY A 11 19.60 36.90 -55.05
N LEU A 12 19.55 37.97 -54.27
CA LEU A 12 19.99 37.97 -52.87
C LEU A 12 19.08 38.78 -51.93
N TRP A 13 17.84 39.07 -52.37
CA TRP A 13 16.83 39.81 -51.60
C TRP A 13 15.43 39.21 -51.77
N SER A 14 15.31 37.87 -51.70
CA SER A 14 13.99 37.20 -51.84
C SER A 14 13.79 35.97 -50.94
N VAL A 15 14.62 35.77 -49.91
CA VAL A 15 14.37 34.71 -48.89
C VAL A 15 14.43 35.27 -47.45
N ALA A 16 14.44 36.59 -47.29
CA ALA A 16 14.55 37.25 -45.98
C ALA A 16 13.38 38.19 -45.62
N VAL A 17 12.21 38.09 -46.28
CA VAL A 17 11.03 38.92 -45.97
C VAL A 17 9.75 38.08 -45.90
N LEU A 18 9.82 36.92 -45.23
CA LEU A 18 8.64 36.09 -44.95
C LEU A 18 8.50 35.76 -43.45
N CYS A 19 9.15 36.56 -42.59
CA CYS A 19 9.06 36.42 -41.15
C CYS A 19 8.93 37.80 -40.48
N LEU A 20 7.81 37.96 -39.77
CA LEU A 20 7.45 38.93 -38.73
C LEU A 20 6.82 40.29 -39.10
N SER A 21 5.67 40.49 -38.43
CA SER A 21 4.87 41.70 -38.18
C SER A 21 4.06 42.23 -39.36
N GLY A 22 2.76 42.47 -39.28
CA GLY A 22 1.80 42.44 -38.18
C GLY A 22 0.62 43.34 -38.56
N MET A 23 -0.59 42.91 -38.17
CA MET A 23 -1.72 43.76 -37.76
C MET A 23 -2.65 44.45 -38.79
N GLN A 24 -3.92 44.00 -38.72
CA GLN A 24 -5.19 44.75 -38.57
C GLN A 24 -6.16 44.78 -39.76
N MET A 25 -7.33 44.15 -39.53
CA MET A 25 -8.72 44.58 -39.84
C MET A 25 -9.61 43.31 -39.82
N SER A 26 -10.30 43.02 -38.70
CA SER A 26 -11.67 43.47 -38.37
C SER A 26 -12.75 42.51 -38.90
N CYS A 27 -13.46 41.92 -37.92
CA CYS A 27 -14.75 41.21 -37.97
C CYS A 27 -14.88 39.96 -38.86
N ASN A 28 -15.06 38.80 -38.23
CA ASN A 28 -16.42 38.46 -37.84
C ASN A 28 -16.41 37.72 -36.50
N SER A 29 -17.42 38.00 -35.68
CA SER A 29 -17.77 37.22 -34.51
C SER A 29 -17.89 35.76 -34.92
N ASP A 30 -17.05 34.90 -34.34
CA ASP A 30 -17.45 33.51 -34.17
C ASP A 30 -18.59 33.56 -33.14
N ASP A 31 -19.80 33.84 -33.64
CA ASP A 31 -21.02 33.34 -33.01
C ASP A 31 -20.85 31.83 -32.98
N ILE A 32 -20.25 31.35 -31.89
CA ILE A 32 -20.41 29.97 -31.47
C ILE A 32 -21.93 29.84 -31.33
N ASP A 33 -22.53 29.03 -32.19
CA ASP A 33 -23.94 28.69 -32.11
C ASP A 33 -24.23 28.35 -30.64
N ALA A 34 -25.18 29.02 -30.00
CA ALA A 34 -25.43 28.84 -28.56
C ALA A 34 -25.80 27.38 -28.24
N ASP A 35 -26.21 26.62 -29.25
CA ASP A 35 -26.53 25.20 -29.20
C ASP A 35 -25.29 24.28 -29.38
N ALA A 36 -24.12 24.83 -29.77
CA ALA A 36 -22.84 24.12 -29.87
C ALA A 36 -21.96 24.27 -28.62
N MET A 37 -22.34 25.14 -27.68
CA MET A 37 -21.91 25.05 -26.30
C MET A 37 -22.84 24.07 -25.58
N TYR A 38 -22.44 22.80 -25.48
CA TYR A 38 -23.02 21.92 -24.47
C TYR A 38 -22.50 22.37 -23.10
N THR A 39 -22.94 23.53 -22.61
CA THR A 39 -22.77 23.90 -21.20
C THR A 39 -23.71 23.01 -20.41
N PHE A 40 -23.15 21.93 -19.89
CA PHE A 40 -23.80 21.10 -18.90
C PHE A 40 -24.32 21.99 -17.77
N THR A 41 -25.60 21.87 -17.43
CA THR A 41 -26.31 22.74 -16.47
C THR A 41 -26.37 22.12 -15.07
N GLY A 42 -25.54 21.12 -14.77
CA GLY A 42 -25.50 20.47 -13.46
C GLY A 42 -24.53 21.14 -12.50
N GLU A 43 -24.83 21.04 -11.22
CA GLU A 43 -24.00 21.56 -10.13
C GLU A 43 -22.73 20.70 -9.98
N THR A 44 -21.61 21.31 -9.58
CA THR A 44 -20.42 20.64 -9.04
C THR A 44 -20.60 20.35 -7.55
N VAL A 45 -19.71 19.58 -6.93
CA VAL A 45 -19.72 19.37 -5.47
C VAL A 45 -19.77 20.71 -4.71
N ALA A 46 -18.91 21.65 -5.07
CA ALA A 46 -18.84 22.95 -4.40
C ALA A 46 -20.14 23.76 -4.57
N SER A 47 -20.67 23.86 -5.80
CA SER A 47 -21.88 24.65 -6.08
C SER A 47 -23.16 23.99 -5.56
N PHE A 48 -23.21 22.65 -5.49
CA PHE A 48 -24.31 21.93 -4.84
C PHE A 48 -24.36 22.29 -3.34
N CYS A 49 -23.23 22.23 -2.64
CA CYS A 49 -23.15 22.62 -1.23
C CYS A 49 -23.49 24.10 -1.00
N GLN A 50 -23.16 24.97 -1.96
CA GLN A 50 -23.50 26.38 -1.90
C GLN A 50 -25.00 26.63 -2.01
N ASN A 51 -25.67 25.87 -2.89
CA ASN A 51 -27.07 26.09 -3.24
C ASN A 51 -28.04 25.33 -2.32
N ASP A 52 -27.61 24.23 -1.70
CA ASP A 52 -28.40 23.47 -0.74
C ASP A 52 -28.37 24.14 0.66
N PRO A 53 -29.50 24.66 1.17
CA PRO A 53 -29.56 25.32 2.47
C PRO A 53 -29.16 24.43 3.64
N GLU A 54 -29.23 23.09 3.51
CA GLU A 54 -28.83 22.15 4.56
C GLU A 54 -27.31 21.96 4.64
N LEU A 55 -26.55 22.42 3.64
CA LEU A 55 -25.10 22.22 3.51
C LEU A 55 -24.29 23.53 3.57
N SER A 56 -24.96 24.66 3.84
CA SER A 56 -24.36 26.00 3.81
C SER A 56 -23.19 26.16 4.79
N ASP A 57 -23.21 25.49 5.93
CA ASP A 57 -22.11 25.54 6.91
C ASP A 57 -20.89 24.76 6.40
N PHE A 58 -21.10 23.64 5.72
CA PHE A 58 -20.00 22.90 5.09
C PHE A 58 -19.40 23.68 3.93
N TYR A 59 -20.22 24.35 3.12
CA TYR A 59 -19.73 25.23 2.05
C TYR A 59 -18.86 26.39 2.59
N GLN A 60 -19.20 26.93 3.77
CA GLN A 60 -18.33 27.91 4.43
C GLN A 60 -16.97 27.31 4.82
N LEU A 61 -16.91 26.04 5.25
CA LEU A 61 -15.65 25.35 5.51
C LEU A 61 -14.83 25.14 4.24
N ILE A 62 -15.45 24.71 3.13
CA ILE A 62 -14.81 24.59 1.81
C ILE A 62 -14.14 25.91 1.42
N THR A 63 -14.88 27.01 1.52
CA THR A 63 -14.38 28.35 1.17
C THR A 63 -13.27 28.80 2.12
N LYS A 64 -13.40 28.50 3.41
CA LYS A 64 -12.41 28.89 4.44
C LYS A 64 -11.06 28.23 4.23
N CYS A 65 -11.04 26.97 3.78
CA CYS A 65 -9.80 26.24 3.49
C CYS A 65 -9.31 26.38 2.04
N GLY A 66 -10.03 27.10 1.17
CA GLY A 66 -9.65 27.28 -0.23
C GLY A 66 -9.81 26.02 -1.09
N ALA A 67 -10.68 25.09 -0.67
CA ALA A 67 -10.95 23.85 -1.40
C ALA A 67 -11.99 24.03 -2.52
N ASP A 68 -12.58 25.22 -2.66
CA ASP A 68 -13.52 25.59 -3.71
C ASP A 68 -12.97 25.26 -5.11
N ALA A 69 -11.80 25.79 -5.46
CA ALA A 69 -11.17 25.50 -6.75
C ALA A 69 -10.92 23.99 -6.97
N LEU A 70 -10.60 23.22 -5.92
CA LEU A 70 -10.42 21.77 -6.03
C LEU A 70 -11.75 21.06 -6.33
N LEU A 71 -12.82 21.44 -5.62
CA LEU A 71 -14.14 20.78 -5.71
C LEU A 71 -15.03 21.32 -6.84
N GLU A 72 -14.56 22.34 -7.58
CA GLU A 72 -15.14 22.80 -8.84
C GLU A 72 -14.54 22.13 -10.07
N VAL A 73 -13.32 21.60 -9.98
CA VAL A 73 -12.62 20.97 -11.11
C VAL A 73 -13.26 19.61 -11.44
N TYR A 74 -13.22 19.24 -12.72
CA TYR A 74 -13.65 17.93 -13.20
C TYR A 74 -12.86 16.79 -12.52
N GLY A 75 -13.57 15.76 -12.11
CA GLY A 75 -13.02 14.56 -11.48
C GLY A 75 -14.12 13.60 -11.08
N HIS A 76 -13.74 12.50 -10.44
CA HIS A 76 -14.63 11.54 -9.81
C HIS A 76 -14.53 11.71 -8.28
N TYR A 77 -15.40 12.56 -7.73
CA TYR A 77 -15.47 12.77 -6.29
C TYR A 77 -16.56 11.92 -5.65
N THR A 78 -16.29 11.38 -4.47
CA THR A 78 -17.32 10.83 -3.57
C THR A 78 -17.23 11.57 -2.26
N CYS A 79 -18.30 12.25 -1.88
CA CYS A 79 -18.29 13.14 -0.72
C CYS A 79 -19.32 12.70 0.33
N PHE A 80 -18.89 12.53 1.57
CA PHE A 80 -19.78 12.29 2.72
C PHE A 80 -19.91 13.58 3.54
N ILE A 81 -20.90 14.39 3.21
CA ILE A 81 -20.97 15.79 3.64
C ILE A 81 -21.87 15.94 4.87
N PRO A 82 -21.36 16.47 6.00
CA PRO A 82 -22.19 16.75 7.15
C PRO A 82 -23.17 17.89 6.87
N ASN A 83 -24.43 17.70 7.26
CA ASN A 83 -25.42 18.78 7.21
C ASN A 83 -25.16 19.84 8.31
N ASN A 84 -25.90 20.96 8.25
CA ASN A 84 -25.75 22.06 9.21
C ASN A 84 -26.00 21.61 10.65
N ASP A 85 -26.95 20.70 10.90
CA ASP A 85 -27.23 20.18 12.24
C ASP A 85 -26.02 19.39 12.79
N ALA A 86 -25.35 18.61 11.94
CA ALA A 86 -24.13 17.90 12.27
C ALA A 86 -22.98 18.86 12.63
N ILE A 87 -22.79 19.93 11.86
CA ILE A 87 -21.77 20.94 12.12
C ILE A 87 -22.08 21.71 13.41
N ALA A 88 -23.34 22.10 13.62
CA ALA A 88 -23.78 22.77 14.83
C ALA A 88 -23.56 21.89 16.08
N ALA A 89 -23.87 20.59 15.99
CA ALA A 89 -23.61 19.63 17.06
C ALA A 89 -22.10 19.56 17.39
N TYR A 90 -21.26 19.37 16.37
CA TYR A 90 -19.79 19.34 16.54
C TYR A 90 -19.24 20.61 17.20
N LEU A 91 -19.70 21.78 16.77
CA LEU A 91 -19.30 23.05 17.34
C LEU A 91 -19.75 23.19 18.80
N SER A 92 -20.98 22.76 19.11
CA SER A 92 -21.54 22.84 20.46
C SER A 92 -20.82 21.93 21.46
N GLU A 93 -20.44 20.72 21.06
CA GLU A 93 -19.67 19.77 21.88
C GLU A 93 -18.31 20.37 22.31
N ASN A 94 -17.76 21.25 21.48
CA ASN A 94 -16.48 21.90 21.71
C ASN A 94 -16.61 23.33 22.28
N ASN A 95 -17.83 23.81 22.57
CA ASN A 95 -18.13 25.19 22.99
C ASN A 95 -17.58 26.25 22.01
N ARG A 96 -17.72 26.01 20.71
CA ARG A 96 -17.20 26.85 19.62
C ARG A 96 -18.32 27.31 18.68
N SER A 97 -18.01 28.29 17.85
CA SER A 97 -18.78 28.74 16.70
C SER A 97 -18.04 28.47 15.39
N LEU A 98 -18.71 28.59 14.25
CA LEU A 98 -18.12 28.35 12.93
C LEU A 98 -16.93 29.30 12.63
N ASP A 99 -17.01 30.53 13.14
CA ASP A 99 -15.95 31.52 13.01
C ASP A 99 -14.67 31.09 13.75
N ASP A 100 -14.80 30.31 14.82
CA ASP A 100 -13.68 29.85 15.65
C ASP A 100 -12.86 28.74 14.98
N ILE A 101 -13.38 28.05 13.95
CA ILE A 101 -12.65 26.99 13.22
C ILE A 101 -11.47 27.61 12.44
N THR A 102 -10.25 27.11 12.61
CA THR A 102 -9.10 27.62 11.83
C THR A 102 -9.13 27.14 10.38
N VAL A 103 -8.30 27.73 9.51
CA VAL A 103 -8.15 27.29 8.11
C VAL A 103 -7.71 25.82 8.05
N GLU A 104 -6.77 25.43 8.91
CA GLU A 104 -6.23 24.08 8.98
C GLU A 104 -7.28 23.07 9.48
N GLU A 105 -8.09 23.45 10.47
CA GLU A 105 -9.19 22.60 10.95
C GLU A 105 -10.28 22.45 9.89
N ALA A 106 -10.66 23.53 9.21
CA ALA A 106 -11.59 23.48 8.09
C ALA A 106 -11.09 22.55 6.99
N GLN A 107 -9.79 22.63 6.65
CA GLN A 107 -9.18 21.74 5.67
C GLN A 107 -9.26 20.28 6.11
N LYS A 108 -8.94 19.96 7.37
CA LYS A 108 -9.03 18.59 7.90
C LYS A 108 -10.46 18.05 7.80
N ILE A 109 -11.46 18.83 8.20
CA ILE A 109 -12.88 18.41 8.14
C ILE A 109 -13.29 18.16 6.68
N VAL A 110 -13.01 19.11 5.78
CA VAL A 110 -13.39 18.99 4.37
C VAL A 110 -12.69 17.81 3.71
N TYR A 111 -11.37 17.68 3.90
CA TYR A 111 -10.58 16.66 3.21
C TYR A 111 -10.91 15.25 3.69
N ASN A 112 -11.29 15.09 4.96
CA ASN A 112 -11.72 13.79 5.49
C ASN A 112 -13.12 13.38 4.99
N CYS A 113 -13.90 14.31 4.45
CA CYS A 113 -15.23 14.04 3.88
C CYS A 113 -15.18 13.75 2.37
N VAL A 114 -14.04 13.94 1.70
CA VAL A 114 -13.93 13.88 0.24
C VAL A 114 -12.97 12.78 -0.18
N ILE A 115 -13.44 11.87 -1.02
CA ILE A 115 -12.64 10.88 -1.74
C ILE A 115 -12.50 11.37 -3.18
N ARG A 116 -11.29 11.31 -3.73
CA ARG A 116 -11.02 11.53 -5.16
C ARG A 116 -10.50 10.23 -5.76
N GLY A 117 -11.29 9.61 -6.63
CA GLY A 117 -11.00 8.29 -7.19
C GLY A 117 -10.91 8.28 -8.71
N THR A 118 -10.86 7.07 -9.26
CA THR A 118 -11.06 6.77 -10.69
C THR A 118 -12.52 6.51 -11.03
N ALA A 119 -13.38 6.32 -10.02
CA ALA A 119 -14.82 6.18 -10.10
C ALA A 119 -15.47 6.71 -8.80
N GLU A 120 -16.76 7.05 -8.87
CA GLU A 120 -17.59 7.40 -7.72
C GLU A 120 -18.09 6.17 -6.96
N TYR A 121 -18.27 6.26 -5.64
CA TYR A 121 -18.98 5.25 -4.86
C TYR A 121 -20.44 5.66 -4.64
N THR A 122 -21.33 5.06 -5.41
CA THR A 122 -22.78 5.15 -5.22
C THR A 122 -23.25 4.15 -4.15
N SER A 123 -24.47 4.33 -3.64
CA SER A 123 -25.05 3.45 -2.63
C SER A 123 -25.18 1.98 -3.07
N GLN A 124 -25.14 1.72 -4.38
CA GLN A 124 -25.15 0.37 -4.96
C GLN A 124 -23.83 -0.36 -4.75
N GLU A 125 -22.73 0.38 -4.61
CA GLU A 125 -21.38 -0.15 -4.40
C GLU A 125 -21.04 -0.31 -2.91
N PHE A 126 -21.91 0.18 -2.02
CA PHE A 126 -21.67 0.13 -0.58
C PHE A 126 -21.76 -1.29 -0.02
N VAL A 127 -20.59 -1.80 0.35
CA VAL A 127 -20.38 -3.02 1.14
C VAL A 127 -19.91 -2.68 2.55
N ALA A 128 -19.98 -3.64 3.46
CA ALA A 128 -19.58 -3.42 4.85
C ALA A 128 -18.06 -3.51 4.92
N GLY A 129 -17.44 -2.63 5.69
CA GLY A 129 -15.98 -2.53 5.79
C GLY A 129 -15.45 -1.26 5.15
N SER A 130 -14.14 -1.25 4.92
CA SER A 130 -13.40 -0.10 4.39
C SER A 130 -13.70 0.14 2.90
N LEU A 131 -13.89 1.40 2.50
CA LEU A 131 -13.91 1.78 1.08
C LEU A 131 -12.51 1.68 0.49
N SER A 132 -12.39 1.23 -0.76
CA SER A 132 -11.08 0.99 -1.40
C SER A 132 -10.25 2.26 -1.68
N SER A 133 -10.87 3.43 -1.78
CA SER A 133 -10.16 4.69 -1.98
C SER A 133 -10.10 5.51 -0.70
N MET A 134 -8.96 6.15 -0.47
CA MET A 134 -8.77 7.07 0.64
C MET A 134 -9.45 8.42 0.39
N THR A 135 -9.75 9.09 1.49
CA THR A 135 -10.10 10.51 1.51
C THR A 135 -8.89 11.37 1.12
N LEU A 136 -9.11 12.66 0.87
CA LEU A 136 -8.03 13.65 0.69
C LEU A 136 -7.21 13.85 1.98
N SER A 137 -7.68 13.34 3.12
CA SER A 137 -6.90 13.23 4.37
C SER A 137 -6.10 11.92 4.47
N GLU A 138 -6.02 11.14 3.39
CA GLU A 138 -5.26 9.89 3.31
C GLU A 138 -5.71 8.85 4.33
N ARG A 139 -7.03 8.74 4.52
CA ARG A 139 -7.67 7.75 5.40
C ARG A 139 -8.80 7.05 4.67
N HIS A 140 -9.03 5.79 4.98
CA HIS A 140 -10.20 5.08 4.49
C HIS A 140 -11.44 5.41 5.32
N LEU A 141 -12.57 5.57 4.64
CA LEU A 141 -13.89 5.62 5.29
C LEU A 141 -14.45 4.20 5.41
N ILE A 142 -15.03 3.89 6.55
CA ILE A 142 -15.56 2.56 6.85
C ILE A 142 -17.08 2.63 6.85
N LEU A 143 -17.71 1.75 6.08
CA LEU A 143 -19.15 1.63 6.03
C LEU A 143 -19.64 0.48 6.89
N SER A 144 -20.65 0.72 7.71
CA SER A 144 -21.38 -0.31 8.42
C SER A 144 -22.88 -0.16 8.21
N PHE A 145 -23.61 -1.27 8.40
CA PHE A 145 -25.06 -1.29 8.21
C PHE A 145 -25.76 -1.77 9.45
N THR A 146 -26.77 -1.02 9.88
CA THR A 146 -27.69 -1.43 10.94
C THR A 146 -29.10 -1.48 10.39
N THR A 147 -30.02 -2.00 11.19
CA THR A 147 -31.46 -1.93 10.89
C THR A 147 -32.11 -1.04 11.93
N SER A 148 -32.77 0.02 11.46
CA SER A 148 -33.57 0.91 12.29
C SER A 148 -34.75 0.15 12.92
N THR A 149 -35.30 0.70 14.00
CA THR A 149 -36.54 0.20 14.64
C THR A 149 -37.74 0.04 13.69
N ASP A 150 -37.75 0.73 12.54
CA ASP A 150 -38.76 0.64 11.49
C ASP A 150 -38.40 -0.34 10.35
N ASN A 151 -37.41 -1.20 10.57
CA ASN A 151 -36.89 -2.17 9.59
C ASN A 151 -36.28 -1.55 8.31
N ARG A 152 -35.85 -0.29 8.33
CA ARG A 152 -35.04 0.28 7.25
C ARG A 152 -33.54 0.04 7.51
N ARG A 153 -32.80 -0.26 6.45
CA ARG A 153 -31.33 -0.31 6.48
C ARG A 153 -30.81 1.11 6.73
N GLU A 154 -30.00 1.28 7.76
CA GLU A 154 -29.23 2.49 7.99
C GLU A 154 -27.78 2.24 7.60
N ILE A 155 -27.14 3.26 7.03
CA ILE A 155 -25.75 3.23 6.57
C ILE A 155 -24.98 4.20 7.46
N TRP A 156 -23.86 3.74 7.99
CA TRP A 156 -23.03 4.50 8.92
C TRP A 156 -21.61 4.59 8.38
N VAL A 157 -21.03 5.80 8.43
CA VAL A 157 -19.64 6.08 8.11
C VAL A 157 -18.85 6.17 9.40
N ASN A 158 -17.73 5.44 9.47
CA ASN A 158 -16.87 5.25 10.63
C ASN A 158 -17.65 4.86 11.91
N GLY A 159 -18.78 4.16 11.74
CA GLY A 159 -19.67 3.75 12.83
C GLY A 159 -20.37 4.88 13.59
N GLN A 160 -20.21 6.14 13.18
CA GLN A 160 -20.72 7.30 13.93
C GLN A 160 -21.62 8.23 13.11
N ALA A 161 -21.32 8.42 11.83
CA ALA A 161 -22.05 9.35 10.97
C ALA A 161 -23.07 8.59 10.13
N ARG A 162 -24.36 8.72 10.46
CA ARG A 162 -25.43 8.08 9.69
C ARG A 162 -25.65 8.85 8.40
N VAL A 163 -25.74 8.13 7.28
CA VAL A 163 -26.12 8.71 5.99
C VAL A 163 -27.63 8.97 5.96
N GLU A 164 -28.02 10.20 5.66
CA GLU A 164 -29.41 10.66 5.61
C GLU A 164 -29.93 10.83 4.19
N ARG A 165 -29.08 11.28 3.26
CA ARG A 165 -29.37 11.36 1.83
C ARG A 165 -28.28 10.68 1.04
N LEU A 166 -28.66 9.76 0.15
CA LEU A 166 -27.74 9.01 -0.70
C LEU A 166 -27.74 9.58 -2.12
N ASP A 167 -26.66 9.34 -2.85
CA ASP A 167 -26.60 9.43 -4.32
C ASP A 167 -27.05 10.78 -4.90
N GLN A 168 -26.61 11.89 -4.29
CA GLN A 168 -26.80 13.21 -4.90
C GLN A 168 -25.76 13.38 -6.02
N GLU A 169 -26.13 12.97 -7.23
CA GLU A 169 -25.27 13.05 -8.42
C GLU A 169 -25.01 14.52 -8.81
N VAL A 170 -23.74 14.86 -8.94
CA VAL A 170 -23.23 16.16 -9.39
C VAL A 170 -22.27 15.96 -10.56
N HIS A 171 -21.89 17.05 -11.21
CA HIS A 171 -21.14 16.99 -12.46
C HIS A 171 -19.77 16.29 -12.33
N ASN A 172 -19.11 16.48 -11.19
CA ASN A 172 -17.80 15.95 -10.90
C ASN A 172 -17.83 14.90 -9.78
N GLY A 173 -18.98 14.26 -9.51
CA GLY A 173 -19.03 13.21 -8.50
C GLY A 173 -20.39 12.90 -7.92
N VAL A 174 -20.39 12.33 -6.71
CA VAL A 174 -21.58 11.99 -5.93
C VAL A 174 -21.45 12.50 -4.49
N ILE A 175 -22.54 13.02 -3.93
CA ILE A 175 -22.64 13.46 -2.54
C ILE A 175 -23.59 12.55 -1.76
N HIS A 176 -23.16 12.13 -0.57
CA HIS A 176 -23.97 11.50 0.46
C HIS A 176 -24.01 12.42 1.67
N VAL A 177 -25.19 12.83 2.11
CA VAL A 177 -25.34 13.73 3.28
C VAL A 177 -25.36 12.91 4.56
N VAL A 178 -24.57 13.30 5.55
CA VAL A 178 -24.45 12.62 6.85
C VAL A 178 -24.87 13.51 8.02
N ASN A 179 -25.31 12.88 9.11
CA ASN A 179 -25.80 13.59 10.30
C ASN A 179 -24.74 13.88 11.36
N LYS A 180 -23.47 13.59 11.08
CA LYS A 180 -22.35 13.85 11.99
C LYS A 180 -21.09 14.20 11.20
N VAL A 181 -20.28 15.11 11.74
CA VAL A 181 -18.96 15.42 11.17
C VAL A 181 -18.06 14.19 11.26
N ILE A 182 -17.49 13.75 10.13
CA ILE A 182 -16.58 12.61 10.07
C ILE A 182 -15.20 13.08 10.48
N GLN A 183 -14.78 12.71 11.70
CA GLN A 183 -13.48 13.12 12.25
C GLN A 183 -12.55 11.91 12.41
N PRO A 184 -11.26 12.11 12.12
CA PRO A 184 -10.22 11.21 12.59
C PRO A 184 -10.34 10.96 14.09
N SER A 185 -10.05 9.74 14.53
CA SER A 185 -9.87 9.46 15.95
C SER A 185 -8.64 10.19 16.48
N GLU A 186 -8.79 10.91 17.59
CA GLU A 186 -7.69 11.55 18.35
C GLU A 186 -7.21 10.65 19.51
N MET A 187 -7.84 9.48 19.71
CA MET A 187 -7.45 8.51 20.73
C MET A 187 -6.39 7.56 20.21
N THR A 188 -5.36 7.30 21.01
CA THR A 188 -4.38 6.24 20.75
C THR A 188 -5.03 4.84 20.79
N LEU A 189 -4.36 3.83 20.24
CA LEU A 189 -4.79 2.43 20.30
C LEU A 189 -5.15 2.00 21.73
N LEU A 190 -4.34 2.39 22.72
CA LEU A 190 -4.61 2.06 24.11
C LEU A 190 -5.89 2.72 24.63
N GLU A 191 -6.08 4.02 24.35
CA GLU A 191 -7.28 4.74 24.76
C GLU A 191 -8.53 4.20 24.07
N VAL A 192 -8.44 3.84 22.78
CA VAL A 192 -9.53 3.18 22.06
C VAL A 192 -9.89 1.84 22.72
N MET A 193 -8.89 1.00 23.05
CA MET A 193 -9.14 -0.27 23.76
C MET A 193 -9.77 -0.04 25.15
N GLN A 194 -9.31 0.97 25.89
CA GLN A 194 -9.86 1.30 27.22
C GLN A 194 -11.30 1.79 27.17
N ASN A 195 -11.71 2.45 26.08
CA ASN A 195 -13.07 2.93 25.86
C ASN A 195 -13.97 1.90 25.14
N ASN A 196 -13.45 0.71 24.82
CA ASN A 196 -14.21 -0.36 24.19
C ASN A 196 -14.49 -1.49 25.19
N GLU A 197 -15.77 -1.70 25.52
CA GLU A 197 -16.21 -2.71 26.51
C GLU A 197 -15.85 -4.16 26.12
N ASN A 198 -15.59 -4.41 24.83
CA ASN A 198 -15.22 -5.73 24.34
C ASN A 198 -13.70 -5.95 24.28
N LEU A 199 -12.87 -4.96 24.62
CA LEU A 199 -11.40 -5.03 24.50
C LEU A 199 -10.68 -4.75 25.82
N THR A 200 -11.36 -4.91 26.96
CA THR A 200 -10.80 -4.56 28.26
C THR A 200 -9.58 -5.43 28.64
N ILE A 201 -9.58 -6.72 28.29
CA ILE A 201 -8.45 -7.62 28.53
C ILE A 201 -7.25 -7.18 27.67
N TRP A 202 -7.49 -6.78 26.42
CA TRP A 202 -6.46 -6.25 25.52
C TRP A 202 -5.87 -4.95 26.04
N ALA A 203 -6.70 -4.00 26.50
CA ALA A 203 -6.22 -2.77 27.13
C ALA A 203 -5.27 -3.07 28.31
N MET A 204 -5.63 -4.04 29.17
CA MET A 204 -4.78 -4.44 30.30
C MET A 204 -3.46 -5.08 29.84
N ALA A 205 -3.51 -6.02 28.89
CA ALA A 205 -2.35 -6.77 28.42
C ALA A 205 -1.36 -5.87 27.65
N TYR A 206 -1.89 -5.04 26.75
CA TYR A 206 -1.11 -4.11 25.95
C TYR A 206 -0.37 -3.09 26.83
N GLU A 207 -1.07 -2.45 27.76
CA GLU A 207 -0.47 -1.52 28.73
C GLU A 207 0.54 -2.22 29.66
N ALA A 208 0.23 -3.43 30.15
CA ALA A 208 1.14 -4.17 31.01
C ALA A 208 2.44 -4.59 30.30
N SER A 209 2.35 -4.87 29.00
CA SER A 209 3.50 -5.24 28.18
C SER A 209 4.49 -4.08 27.95
N GLY A 210 4.02 -2.84 28.08
CA GLY A 210 4.78 -1.62 27.78
C GLY A 210 4.95 -1.32 26.29
N LEU A 211 4.41 -2.16 25.39
CA LEU A 211 4.51 -1.95 23.94
C LEU A 211 3.82 -0.66 23.49
N ASN A 212 2.78 -0.22 24.21
CA ASN A 212 2.07 1.03 23.94
C ASN A 212 2.98 2.26 23.94
N GLU A 213 3.93 2.34 24.85
CA GLU A 213 4.86 3.48 24.99
C GLU A 213 5.71 3.66 23.71
N GLY A 214 6.10 2.54 23.07
CA GLY A 214 6.86 2.56 21.82
C GLY A 214 6.01 2.88 20.59
N MET A 215 4.69 2.92 20.73
CA MET A 215 3.73 3.05 19.63
C MET A 215 3.00 4.41 19.63
N GLU A 216 3.36 5.35 20.50
CA GLU A 216 2.75 6.68 20.56
C GLU A 216 3.28 7.65 19.48
N LYS A 217 4.50 7.43 18.98
CA LYS A 217 5.21 8.40 18.13
C LYS A 217 4.68 8.41 16.69
N LEU A 218 3.85 9.38 16.32
CA LEU A 218 3.22 9.48 14.98
C LEU A 218 4.18 9.84 13.83
N TYR A 219 5.18 10.66 14.09
CA TYR A 219 6.11 11.17 13.08
C TYR A 219 7.54 11.08 13.55
N ASP A 220 8.45 10.87 12.61
CA ASP A 220 9.85 11.10 12.87
C ASP A 220 10.24 12.56 12.67
N GLU A 221 10.26 13.32 13.77
CA GLU A 221 10.63 14.73 13.78
C GLU A 221 12.09 15.00 13.35
N SER A 222 12.95 13.98 13.34
CA SER A 222 14.34 14.11 12.89
C SER A 222 14.52 13.97 11.38
N TYR A 223 13.50 13.50 10.65
CA TYR A 223 13.58 13.33 9.22
C TYR A 223 13.64 14.68 8.50
N VAL A 224 14.60 14.80 7.59
CA VAL A 224 14.77 15.99 6.73
C VAL A 224 14.77 15.53 5.29
N ASN A 225 13.81 16.03 4.51
CA ASN A 225 13.84 15.89 3.05
C ASN A 225 15.01 16.72 2.48
N THR A 226 16.09 16.04 2.09
CA THR A 226 17.31 16.66 1.55
C THR A 226 17.18 17.14 0.10
N TYR A 227 16.12 16.77 -0.61
CA TYR A 227 15.82 17.31 -1.94
C TYR A 227 15.36 18.77 -1.90
N GLY A 228 14.85 19.24 -0.75
CA GLY A 228 14.39 20.62 -0.57
C GLY A 228 13.08 20.96 -1.30
N SER A 229 12.38 19.96 -1.85
CA SER A 229 11.05 20.05 -2.47
C SER A 229 10.33 18.71 -2.31
N ASP A 230 9.00 18.75 -2.29
CA ASP A 230 8.09 17.61 -2.40
C ASP A 230 8.05 16.98 -3.80
N MET A 231 8.79 17.56 -4.75
CA MET A 231 8.92 17.09 -6.12
C MET A 231 10.39 17.01 -6.54
N TYR A 232 10.75 15.95 -7.23
CA TYR A 232 12.08 15.75 -7.80
C TYR A 232 11.99 15.41 -9.28
N GLN A 233 12.84 16.04 -10.11
CA GLN A 233 12.93 15.76 -11.54
C GLN A 233 14.18 14.91 -11.82
N TYR A 234 13.99 13.68 -12.28
CA TYR A 234 15.06 12.79 -12.74
C TYR A 234 14.90 12.51 -14.24
N GLY A 235 15.70 13.17 -15.09
CA GLY A 235 15.52 13.08 -16.54
C GLY A 235 14.09 13.51 -16.92
N ASP A 236 13.33 12.60 -17.55
CA ASP A 236 11.92 12.81 -17.90
C ASP A 236 10.93 12.43 -16.78
N TYR A 237 11.41 11.78 -15.70
CA TYR A 237 10.57 11.37 -14.58
C TYR A 237 10.38 12.52 -13.59
N LYS A 238 9.12 12.82 -13.30
CA LYS A 238 8.69 13.70 -12.22
C LYS A 238 8.26 12.83 -11.03
N LEU A 239 8.91 12.97 -9.88
CA LEU A 239 8.76 12.05 -8.74
C LEU A 239 8.36 12.80 -7.48
N HIS A 240 7.35 12.31 -6.77
CA HIS A 240 7.01 12.80 -5.43
C HIS A 240 8.14 12.49 -4.45
N VAL A 241 8.38 13.39 -3.50
CA VAL A 241 9.35 13.23 -2.42
C VAL A 241 8.62 13.37 -1.09
N PRO A 242 8.64 12.34 -0.23
CA PRO A 242 8.00 12.44 1.08
C PRO A 242 8.58 13.59 1.91
N THR A 243 7.71 14.46 2.39
CA THR A 243 8.04 15.60 3.25
C THR A 243 8.03 15.24 4.74
N SER A 244 7.49 14.07 5.09
CA SER A 244 7.46 13.54 6.44
C SER A 244 7.70 12.03 6.43
N ARG A 245 8.05 11.50 7.60
CA ARG A 245 8.16 10.06 7.84
C ARG A 245 7.20 9.68 8.96
N ARG A 246 6.06 9.13 8.58
CA ARG A 246 5.02 8.65 9.51
C ARG A 246 5.34 7.27 10.05
N TYR A 247 4.96 7.07 11.30
CA TYR A 247 4.79 5.75 11.89
C TYR A 247 3.29 5.41 11.90
N GLY A 248 3.00 4.11 11.89
CA GLY A 248 1.66 3.55 11.77
C GLY A 248 1.66 2.15 12.38
N TRP A 249 0.51 1.71 12.90
CA TRP A 249 0.43 0.46 13.65
C TRP A 249 -0.92 -0.22 13.42
N THR A 250 -0.92 -1.54 13.55
CA THR A 250 -2.13 -2.35 13.45
C THR A 250 -2.12 -3.33 14.61
N ALA A 251 -3.24 -3.42 15.32
CA ALA A 251 -3.45 -4.37 16.41
C ALA A 251 -4.56 -5.36 16.05
N PHE A 252 -4.28 -6.64 16.17
CA PHE A 252 -5.26 -7.70 16.04
C PHE A 252 -5.73 -8.11 17.44
N CYS A 253 -7.00 -7.92 17.77
CA CYS A 253 -7.48 -8.10 19.14
C CYS A 253 -8.68 -9.05 19.20
N GLU A 254 -8.56 -10.16 19.91
CA GLU A 254 -9.72 -10.97 20.27
C GLU A 254 -10.66 -10.22 21.21
N PRO A 255 -11.97 -10.28 20.99
CA PRO A 255 -12.93 -9.79 21.96
C PRO A 255 -12.77 -10.49 23.31
N ASP A 256 -13.07 -9.77 24.39
CA ASP A 256 -13.08 -10.23 25.77
C ASP A 256 -13.81 -11.58 25.95
N GLU A 257 -14.93 -11.76 25.24
CA GLU A 257 -15.68 -13.01 25.26
C GLU A 257 -14.85 -14.19 24.72
N LEU A 258 -14.17 -13.99 23.59
CA LEU A 258 -13.35 -15.02 22.95
C LEU A 258 -12.16 -15.41 23.85
N LEU A 259 -11.51 -14.43 24.48
CA LEU A 259 -10.43 -14.68 25.46
C LEU A 259 -10.94 -15.46 26.67
N ARG A 260 -12.12 -15.11 27.22
CA ARG A 260 -12.74 -15.85 28.34
C ARG A 260 -13.11 -17.27 27.96
N GLN A 261 -13.62 -17.50 26.75
CA GLN A 261 -13.90 -18.85 26.23
C GLN A 261 -12.63 -19.70 26.11
N ALA A 262 -11.49 -19.08 25.83
CA ALA A 262 -10.17 -19.73 25.85
C ALA A 262 -9.61 -19.97 27.28
N GLY A 263 -10.36 -19.60 28.33
CA GLY A 263 -9.98 -19.79 29.73
C GLY A 263 -9.23 -18.60 30.35
N ILE A 264 -9.02 -17.51 29.60
CA ILE A 264 -8.36 -16.30 30.09
C ILE A 264 -9.39 -15.52 30.92
N THR A 265 -9.32 -15.69 32.24
CA THR A 265 -10.35 -15.25 33.19
C THR A 265 -9.75 -14.69 34.47
N GLY A 266 -10.52 -13.85 35.17
CA GLY A 266 -10.13 -13.25 36.44
C GLY A 266 -11.12 -12.17 36.85
N ASN A 267 -11.14 -11.81 38.13
CA ASN A 267 -11.99 -10.74 38.66
C ASN A 267 -11.22 -9.43 38.87
N THR A 268 -9.89 -9.49 38.86
CA THR A 268 -9.00 -8.33 38.94
C THR A 268 -8.07 -8.29 37.73
N ARG A 269 -7.47 -7.11 37.49
CA ARG A 269 -6.45 -6.93 36.45
C ARG A 269 -5.31 -7.94 36.62
N GLU A 270 -4.80 -8.10 37.83
CA GLU A 270 -3.69 -9.00 38.11
C GLU A 270 -4.06 -10.46 37.84
N GLU A 271 -5.27 -10.90 38.23
CA GLU A 271 -5.75 -12.25 37.96
C GLU A 271 -5.87 -12.53 36.46
N ILE A 272 -6.40 -11.57 35.69
CA ILE A 272 -6.54 -11.67 34.23
C ILE A 272 -5.17 -11.75 33.56
N LEU A 273 -4.22 -10.88 33.92
CA LEU A 273 -2.88 -10.88 33.34
C LEU A 273 -2.12 -12.19 33.64
N VAL A 274 -2.24 -12.71 34.87
CA VAL A 274 -1.66 -14.02 35.23
C VAL A 274 -2.33 -15.15 34.44
N SER A 275 -3.65 -15.09 34.22
CA SER A 275 -4.37 -16.06 33.41
C SER A 275 -3.90 -16.04 31.94
N LEU A 276 -3.75 -14.85 31.35
CA LEU A 276 -3.24 -14.67 30.00
C LEU A 276 -1.78 -15.13 29.87
N GLU A 277 -0.92 -14.79 30.82
CA GLU A 277 0.47 -15.28 30.86
C GLU A 277 0.50 -16.81 30.87
N ASN A 278 -0.35 -17.46 31.68
CA ASN A 278 -0.45 -18.90 31.73
C ASN A 278 -0.93 -19.52 30.42
N TYR A 279 -1.89 -18.89 29.74
CA TYR A 279 -2.30 -19.30 28.40
C TYR A 279 -1.13 -19.20 27.40
N ALA A 280 -0.47 -18.04 27.37
CA ALA A 280 0.64 -17.76 26.46
C ALA A 280 1.85 -18.70 26.64
N ARG A 281 2.07 -19.21 27.86
CA ARG A 281 3.15 -20.18 28.14
C ARG A 281 3.07 -21.46 27.30
N THR A 282 1.88 -21.79 26.78
CA THR A 282 1.68 -22.93 25.86
C THR A 282 2.49 -22.77 24.57
N TYR A 283 2.72 -21.54 24.13
CA TYR A 283 3.34 -21.23 22.83
C TYR A 283 4.67 -20.48 22.96
N TYR A 284 4.81 -19.62 23.96
CA TYR A 284 5.91 -18.63 24.04
C TYR A 284 6.95 -18.92 25.13
N GLY A 285 6.95 -20.11 25.72
CA GLY A 285 7.91 -20.52 26.76
C GLY A 285 7.54 -20.02 28.15
N SER A 286 8.49 -19.97 29.09
CA SER A 286 8.23 -19.59 30.50
C SER A 286 9.37 -18.77 31.12
N GLU A 287 10.05 -17.97 30.29
CA GLU A 287 11.09 -17.04 30.75
C GLU A 287 10.44 -15.78 31.35
N ASP A 288 11.12 -15.14 32.32
CA ASP A 288 10.75 -13.85 32.92
C ASP A 288 9.29 -13.70 33.38
N LEU A 289 8.72 -14.75 33.97
CA LEU A 289 7.34 -14.75 34.48
C LEU A 289 7.07 -13.59 35.46
N GLY A 290 5.91 -12.95 35.32
CA GLY A 290 5.48 -11.78 36.09
C GLY A 290 6.14 -10.46 35.66
N ASN A 291 7.13 -10.48 34.77
CA ASN A 291 7.73 -9.28 34.19
C ASN A 291 7.23 -9.07 32.76
N TYR A 292 6.02 -8.56 32.61
CA TYR A 292 5.34 -8.38 31.32
C TYR A 292 6.05 -7.39 30.37
N ARG A 293 6.95 -6.54 30.88
CA ARG A 293 7.78 -5.66 30.04
C ARG A 293 8.99 -6.35 29.41
N SER A 294 9.34 -7.57 29.84
CA SER A 294 10.44 -8.31 29.22
C SER A 294 10.00 -8.91 27.89
N GLU A 295 10.77 -8.69 26.83
CA GLU A 295 10.60 -9.37 25.53
C GLU A 295 10.71 -10.91 25.62
N LYS A 296 11.20 -11.43 26.75
CA LYS A 296 11.25 -12.87 27.02
C LYS A 296 9.99 -13.42 27.65
N ASN A 297 9.16 -12.55 28.23
CA ASN A 297 7.94 -12.94 28.90
C ASN A 297 6.91 -13.47 27.88
N PRO A 298 6.21 -14.57 28.17
CA PRO A 298 5.26 -15.17 27.24
C PRO A 298 4.04 -14.27 26.94
N LEU A 299 3.54 -13.50 27.91
CA LEU A 299 2.47 -12.52 27.67
C LEU A 299 2.97 -11.41 26.74
N HIS A 300 4.19 -10.90 26.96
CA HIS A 300 4.78 -9.90 26.07
C HIS A 300 4.86 -10.41 24.63
N ARG A 301 5.38 -11.63 24.43
CA ARG A 301 5.49 -12.26 23.10
C ARG A 301 4.12 -12.50 22.47
N PHE A 302 3.12 -12.91 23.25
CA PHE A 302 1.73 -13.02 22.80
C PHE A 302 1.24 -11.67 22.27
N VAL A 303 1.29 -10.61 23.08
CA VAL A 303 0.86 -9.26 22.67
C VAL A 303 1.64 -8.80 21.44
N ALA A 304 2.96 -8.92 21.44
CA ALA A 304 3.82 -8.48 20.34
C ALA A 304 3.50 -9.17 19.01
N TYR A 305 3.09 -10.45 19.03
CA TYR A 305 2.73 -11.17 17.82
C TYR A 305 1.45 -10.64 17.14
N HIS A 306 0.60 -9.94 17.89
CA HIS A 306 -0.65 -9.36 17.40
C HIS A 306 -0.48 -7.94 16.87
N LEU A 307 0.73 -7.39 16.88
CA LEU A 307 1.00 -6.01 16.53
C LEU A 307 1.87 -5.94 15.28
N LEU A 308 1.54 -5.03 14.38
CA LEU A 308 2.35 -4.66 13.22
C LEU A 308 2.78 -3.20 13.34
N ASN A 309 3.95 -2.87 12.81
CA ASN A 309 4.46 -1.50 12.66
C ASN A 309 4.02 -0.84 11.35
N ARG A 310 2.81 -1.20 10.88
CA ARG A 310 2.16 -0.65 9.70
C ARG A 310 0.73 -0.29 10.06
N GLN A 311 0.27 0.89 9.67
CA GLN A 311 -1.13 1.30 9.79
C GLN A 311 -1.87 0.80 8.55
N MET A 312 -2.77 -0.16 8.74
CA MET A 312 -3.50 -0.79 7.64
C MET A 312 -4.96 -0.99 8.04
N ALA A 313 -5.87 -0.47 7.23
CA ALA A 313 -7.24 -0.95 7.23
C ALA A 313 -7.29 -2.36 6.60
N THR A 314 -8.42 -3.06 6.70
CA THR A 314 -8.54 -4.44 6.21
C THR A 314 -8.37 -4.58 4.70
N ASN A 315 -8.63 -3.53 3.93
CA ASN A 315 -8.36 -3.44 2.49
C ASN A 315 -6.88 -3.19 2.16
N ASP A 316 -6.06 -2.77 3.12
CA ASP A 316 -4.63 -2.49 2.91
C ASP A 316 -3.73 -3.66 3.33
N MET A 317 -4.32 -4.80 3.71
CA MET A 317 -3.57 -5.96 4.21
C MET A 317 -3.11 -6.90 3.11
N VAL A 318 -3.84 -6.98 2.00
CA VAL A 318 -3.56 -7.87 0.87
C VAL A 318 -3.81 -7.10 -0.40
N PHE A 319 -2.88 -7.16 -1.36
CA PHE A 319 -3.02 -6.47 -2.63
C PHE A 319 -4.31 -6.91 -3.33
N ASP A 320 -5.23 -5.97 -3.56
CA ASP A 320 -6.50 -6.22 -4.24
C ASP A 320 -6.81 -5.21 -5.36
N THR A 321 -5.98 -4.16 -5.48
CA THR A 321 -6.19 -3.05 -6.41
C THR A 321 -4.87 -2.51 -6.98
N PRO A 322 -4.82 -2.10 -8.27
CA PRO A 322 -5.87 -2.24 -9.28
C PRO A 322 -6.22 -3.70 -9.63
N ALA A 323 -7.51 -4.02 -9.72
CA ALA A 323 -7.98 -5.37 -10.05
C ALA A 323 -7.45 -5.89 -11.41
N ALA A 324 -7.09 -4.98 -12.33
CA ALA A 324 -6.49 -5.31 -13.61
C ALA A 324 -5.12 -6.00 -13.50
N LEU A 325 -4.43 -5.87 -12.36
CA LEU A 325 -3.12 -6.46 -12.08
C LEU A 325 -3.22 -7.83 -11.38
N ILE A 326 -4.44 -8.34 -11.18
CA ILE A 326 -4.67 -9.60 -10.47
C ILE A 326 -5.03 -10.68 -11.48
N ASN A 327 -4.34 -11.81 -11.41
CA ASN A 327 -4.75 -12.98 -12.17
C ASN A 327 -6.11 -13.47 -11.60
N PRO A 328 -7.20 -13.43 -12.37
CA PRO A 328 -8.53 -13.77 -11.86
C PRO A 328 -8.64 -15.23 -11.40
N THR A 329 -7.78 -16.12 -11.92
CA THR A 329 -7.74 -17.54 -11.52
C THR A 329 -7.15 -17.74 -10.13
N TYR A 330 -6.36 -16.78 -9.64
CA TYR A 330 -5.59 -16.89 -8.40
C TYR A 330 -5.88 -15.76 -7.40
N ALA A 331 -6.92 -14.97 -7.64
CA ALA A 331 -7.30 -13.85 -6.75
C ALA A 331 -7.55 -14.30 -5.30
N ASP A 332 -8.12 -15.49 -5.09
CA ASP A 332 -8.37 -16.07 -3.77
C ASP A 332 -7.11 -16.64 -3.08
N LYS A 333 -5.99 -16.68 -3.79
CA LYS A 333 -4.68 -17.15 -3.31
C LYS A 333 -3.68 -16.03 -3.02
N LEU A 334 -4.05 -14.78 -3.27
CA LEU A 334 -3.22 -13.64 -2.95
C LEU A 334 -2.89 -13.64 -1.46
N VAL A 335 -1.64 -13.31 -1.17
CA VAL A 335 -1.05 -13.45 0.15
C VAL A 335 0.00 -12.40 0.37
N GLU A 336 0.06 -11.90 1.60
CA GLU A 336 1.07 -10.99 2.10
C GLU A 336 1.69 -11.54 3.37
N TYR A 337 2.93 -11.12 3.63
CA TYR A 337 3.70 -11.56 4.79
C TYR A 337 4.22 -10.35 5.54
N TYR A 338 3.86 -10.25 6.82
CA TYR A 338 4.25 -9.12 7.65
C TYR A 338 5.05 -9.59 8.86
N GLU A 339 6.20 -8.97 9.07
CA GLU A 339 6.90 -9.11 10.34
C GLU A 339 6.11 -8.40 11.44
N THR A 340 5.89 -9.13 12.53
CA THR A 340 5.18 -8.66 13.71
C THR A 340 6.13 -8.00 14.69
N MET A 341 5.59 -7.34 15.71
CA MET A 341 6.40 -6.80 16.81
C MET A 341 7.01 -7.92 17.67
N TYR A 342 6.59 -9.19 17.51
CA TYR A 342 7.36 -10.33 18.01
C TYR A 342 8.56 -10.56 17.09
N THR A 343 9.67 -9.90 17.40
CA THR A 343 10.89 -9.80 16.58
C THR A 343 11.22 -11.09 15.83
N TYR A 344 11.41 -10.97 14.52
CA TYR A 344 11.69 -12.04 13.56
C TYR A 344 10.59 -13.06 13.32
N ARG A 345 9.35 -12.80 13.75
CA ARG A 345 8.19 -13.65 13.45
C ARG A 345 7.29 -12.93 12.48
N ILE A 346 6.99 -13.62 11.39
CA ILE A 346 6.04 -13.17 10.39
C ILE A 346 4.67 -13.79 10.62
N MET A 347 3.64 -13.11 10.15
CA MET A 347 2.32 -13.67 9.90
C MET A 347 2.02 -13.68 8.41
N GLU A 348 1.25 -14.68 7.99
CA GLU A 348 0.67 -14.75 6.65
C GLU A 348 -0.73 -14.11 6.71
N ILE A 349 -1.08 -13.23 5.77
CA ILE A 349 -2.44 -12.75 5.56
C ILE A 349 -2.84 -13.05 4.12
N LYS A 350 -3.86 -13.89 3.94
CA LYS A 350 -4.41 -14.25 2.62
C LYS A 350 -5.69 -13.50 2.31
N ALA A 351 -6.02 -13.46 1.01
CA ALA A 351 -7.28 -12.94 0.48
C ALA A 351 -8.51 -13.37 1.32
N GLY A 352 -9.34 -12.38 1.63
CA GLY A 352 -10.44 -12.51 2.61
C GLY A 352 -9.98 -12.42 4.07
N ASN A 353 -8.83 -11.76 4.32
CA ASN A 353 -8.27 -11.48 5.64
C ASN A 353 -8.15 -12.72 6.53
N LYS A 354 -7.61 -13.79 5.94
CA LYS A 354 -7.34 -15.07 6.61
C LYS A 354 -5.90 -15.06 7.10
N ILE A 355 -5.72 -14.98 8.41
CA ILE A 355 -4.40 -14.97 9.04
C ILE A 355 -3.95 -16.42 9.26
N ASN A 356 -2.71 -16.72 8.86
CA ASN A 356 -2.01 -18.00 9.05
C ASN A 356 -2.82 -19.23 8.61
N GLN A 357 -3.24 -19.27 7.35
CA GLN A 357 -4.05 -20.37 6.86
C GLN A 357 -3.21 -21.66 6.74
N GLN A 358 -3.63 -22.68 7.46
CA GLN A 358 -3.05 -24.03 7.47
C GLN A 358 -3.51 -24.85 6.26
N SER A 359 -2.77 -25.92 5.96
CA SER A 359 -3.05 -26.87 4.89
C SER A 359 -4.41 -27.56 5.00
N ASN A 360 -4.94 -27.72 6.22
CA ASN A 360 -6.27 -28.28 6.47
C ASN A 360 -7.42 -27.28 6.26
N GLY A 361 -7.10 -26.02 5.96
CA GLY A 361 -8.06 -24.94 5.75
C GLY A 361 -8.39 -24.12 7.00
N ASP A 362 -7.83 -24.44 8.17
CA ASP A 362 -7.99 -23.64 9.38
C ASP A 362 -7.22 -22.31 9.26
N TYR A 363 -7.78 -21.23 9.81
CA TYR A 363 -7.17 -19.90 9.84
C TYR A 363 -7.74 -19.09 11.00
N VAL A 364 -7.09 -17.98 11.33
CA VAL A 364 -7.65 -16.94 12.18
C VAL A 364 -8.31 -15.89 11.30
N GLY A 365 -9.63 -15.73 11.41
CA GLY A 365 -10.39 -14.76 10.61
C GLY A 365 -10.53 -13.41 11.31
N ILE A 366 -10.51 -12.33 10.52
CA ILE A 366 -10.91 -11.00 10.99
C ILE A 366 -12.45 -10.90 11.03
N ASP A 367 -12.96 -10.22 12.06
CA ASP A 367 -14.37 -9.83 12.17
C ASP A 367 -14.59 -8.43 11.62
N GLU A 368 -14.79 -8.33 10.31
CA GLU A 368 -14.97 -7.07 9.57
C GLU A 368 -16.01 -6.13 10.20
N ALA A 369 -17.08 -6.69 10.80
CA ALA A 369 -18.15 -5.89 11.40
C ALA A 369 -17.70 -5.11 12.66
N ASN A 370 -16.66 -5.60 13.34
CA ASN A 370 -16.11 -5.05 14.56
C ASN A 370 -14.62 -4.68 14.39
N SER A 371 -14.16 -4.50 13.15
CA SER A 371 -12.77 -4.19 12.80
C SER A 371 -12.67 -2.81 12.15
N ASN A 372 -11.49 -2.45 11.65
CA ASN A 372 -11.18 -1.10 11.17
C ASN A 372 -11.45 -0.02 12.24
N ILE A 373 -11.29 -0.35 13.53
CA ILE A 373 -11.50 0.64 14.59
C ILE A 373 -10.31 1.61 14.54
N GLU A 374 -10.59 2.83 14.12
CA GLU A 374 -9.59 3.87 13.90
C GLU A 374 -9.05 4.43 15.22
N ALA A 375 -7.73 4.53 15.30
CA ALA A 375 -6.99 5.23 16.34
C ALA A 375 -6.08 6.29 15.71
N LEU A 376 -5.66 7.26 16.52
CA LEU A 376 -4.71 8.31 16.14
C LEU A 376 -3.40 7.72 15.58
N ASN A 377 -2.96 6.61 16.17
CA ASN A 377 -1.74 5.88 15.86
C ASN A 377 -2.06 4.48 15.31
N GLY A 378 -3.10 4.30 14.49
CA GLY A 378 -3.30 3.03 13.78
C GLY A 378 -4.72 2.50 13.71
N TYR A 379 -4.84 1.19 13.51
CA TYR A 379 -6.11 0.46 13.46
C TYR A 379 -6.14 -0.71 14.44
N ILE A 380 -7.34 -0.99 14.98
CA ILE A 380 -7.65 -2.23 15.70
C ILE A 380 -8.59 -3.07 14.86
N HIS A 381 -8.25 -4.34 14.67
CA HIS A 381 -9.08 -5.34 14.01
C HIS A 381 -9.42 -6.45 14.97
N THR A 382 -10.70 -6.77 15.08
CA THR A 382 -11.13 -7.84 15.98
C THR A 382 -11.05 -9.20 15.31
N LEU A 383 -10.72 -10.23 16.11
CA LEU A 383 -10.49 -11.58 15.62
C LEU A 383 -11.62 -12.54 15.99
N LYS A 384 -11.87 -13.53 15.12
CA LYS A 384 -12.84 -14.61 15.34
C LYS A 384 -12.26 -15.82 16.08
N ASN A 385 -10.93 -15.93 16.13
CA ASN A 385 -10.19 -17.01 16.76
C ASN A 385 -8.94 -16.43 17.45
N ILE A 386 -8.43 -17.14 18.46
CA ILE A 386 -7.22 -16.71 19.17
C ILE A 386 -6.01 -16.84 18.24
N LEU A 387 -5.26 -15.76 18.06
CA LEU A 387 -4.04 -15.75 17.26
C LEU A 387 -2.84 -16.14 18.12
N VAL A 388 -2.07 -17.12 17.65
CA VAL A 388 -0.84 -17.58 18.33
C VAL A 388 0.23 -17.92 17.32
N TYR A 389 1.49 -17.68 17.70
CA TYR A 389 2.64 -18.22 17.01
C TYR A 389 2.98 -19.58 17.60
N ASP A 390 2.31 -20.63 17.12
CA ASP A 390 2.71 -22.00 17.42
C ASP A 390 3.90 -22.37 16.51
N ASP A 391 5.10 -22.51 17.08
CA ASP A 391 6.32 -22.78 16.31
C ASP A 391 6.21 -24.06 15.46
N ALA A 392 5.50 -25.08 15.94
CA ALA A 392 5.34 -26.32 15.18
C ALA A 392 4.42 -26.13 13.98
N VAL A 393 3.28 -25.45 14.16
CA VAL A 393 2.34 -25.16 13.06
C VAL A 393 2.95 -24.19 12.06
N MET A 394 3.57 -23.11 12.55
CA MET A 394 4.15 -22.09 11.68
C MET A 394 5.29 -22.65 10.83
N ARG A 395 6.17 -23.47 11.42
CA ARG A 395 7.34 -23.98 10.71
C ARG A 395 7.08 -25.14 9.78
N ASN A 396 6.09 -25.99 10.09
CA ASN A 396 5.87 -27.23 9.36
C ASN A 396 4.62 -27.19 8.47
N ASP A 397 3.80 -26.14 8.56
CA ASP A 397 2.61 -25.96 7.73
C ASP A 397 2.54 -24.54 7.14
N VAL A 398 2.25 -23.53 7.98
CA VAL A 398 1.88 -22.18 7.48
C VAL A 398 3.03 -21.53 6.69
N LEU A 399 4.27 -21.66 7.13
CA LEU A 399 5.44 -21.08 6.45
C LEU A 399 6.29 -22.13 5.73
N HIS A 400 5.94 -23.43 5.78
CA HIS A 400 6.64 -24.49 5.03
C HIS A 400 6.20 -24.54 3.56
N LYS A 401 6.31 -23.39 2.89
CA LYS A 401 5.87 -23.15 1.51
C LYS A 401 6.78 -22.11 0.87
N ARG A 402 6.62 -21.88 -0.43
CA ARG A 402 7.27 -20.73 -1.08
C ARG A 402 6.65 -19.45 -0.54
N ILE A 403 7.48 -18.61 0.09
CA ILE A 403 7.14 -17.28 0.57
C ILE A 403 7.60 -16.30 -0.52
N ARG A 404 6.63 -15.74 -1.25
CA ARG A 404 6.86 -14.66 -2.21
C ARG A 404 6.42 -13.35 -1.60
N PHE A 405 7.24 -12.31 -1.74
CA PHE A 405 6.93 -11.00 -1.20
C PHE A 405 7.52 -9.91 -2.08
N ASP A 406 6.77 -8.81 -2.17
CA ASP A 406 7.15 -7.61 -2.89
C ASP A 406 8.27 -6.85 -2.17
N ALA A 407 9.19 -6.21 -2.89
CA ALA A 407 10.23 -5.40 -2.28
C ALA A 407 9.68 -4.18 -1.52
N MET A 408 8.62 -3.53 -2.02
CA MET A 408 7.94 -2.40 -1.38
C MET A 408 7.20 -2.80 -0.10
N SER A 409 6.92 -4.10 0.10
CA SER A 409 6.31 -4.61 1.34
C SER A 409 7.27 -4.56 2.54
N LEU A 410 8.59 -4.60 2.30
CA LEU A 410 9.61 -4.74 3.34
C LEU A 410 9.69 -3.53 4.27
N PRO A 411 9.76 -2.27 3.77
CA PRO A 411 9.87 -1.12 4.65
C PRO A 411 8.49 -0.64 5.10
N PRO A 412 8.18 -0.64 6.41
CA PRO A 412 6.90 -0.16 6.92
C PRO A 412 6.64 1.32 6.58
N GLN A 413 7.69 2.11 6.35
CA GLN A 413 7.57 3.52 5.94
C GLN A 413 6.82 3.66 4.61
N LEU A 414 6.96 2.71 3.68
CA LEU A 414 6.26 2.79 2.40
C LEU A 414 4.76 2.53 2.55
N THR A 415 4.36 1.67 3.48
CA THR A 415 2.95 1.49 3.85
C THR A 415 2.43 2.72 4.61
N ASN A 416 3.13 3.14 5.68
CA ASN A 416 2.67 4.22 6.56
C ASN A 416 2.61 5.61 5.92
N ASN A 417 3.23 5.79 4.75
CA ASN A 417 3.25 7.04 4.00
C ASN A 417 2.59 6.89 2.62
N ASN A 418 1.76 5.85 2.43
CA ASN A 418 0.95 5.63 1.23
C ASN A 418 1.76 5.67 -0.08
N ILE A 419 2.93 5.01 -0.08
CA ILE A 419 3.77 4.84 -1.27
C ILE A 419 3.51 3.46 -1.87
N ARG A 420 3.52 2.41 -1.03
CA ARG A 420 3.23 1.04 -1.47
C ARG A 420 1.83 0.98 -2.09
N TRP A 421 1.69 0.37 -3.27
CA TRP A 421 0.43 0.24 -4.04
C TRP A 421 -0.20 1.55 -4.52
N HIS A 422 0.47 2.68 -4.32
CA HIS A 422 0.03 4.00 -4.77
C HIS A 422 0.93 4.57 -5.88
N ASN A 423 1.84 3.75 -6.40
CA ASN A 423 2.81 4.12 -7.44
C ASN A 423 2.24 4.01 -8.87
N VAL A 424 1.09 3.34 -9.03
CA VAL A 424 0.51 3.01 -10.33
C VAL A 424 -0.37 4.16 -10.82
N ASP A 425 -0.07 4.67 -12.02
CA ASP A 425 -0.88 5.66 -12.76
C ASP A 425 -1.20 6.95 -11.97
N ILE A 426 -0.22 7.44 -11.19
CA ILE A 426 -0.32 8.73 -10.50
C ILE A 426 -0.57 9.86 -11.51
N SER A 427 -1.55 10.71 -11.23
CA SER A 427 -2.02 11.71 -12.21
C SER A 427 -1.03 12.86 -12.49
N ASP A 428 -0.21 13.24 -11.52
CA ASP A 428 0.63 14.43 -11.56
C ASP A 428 2.14 14.14 -11.43
N ALA A 429 2.51 12.86 -11.32
CA ALA A 429 3.88 12.37 -11.21
C ALA A 429 4.00 10.98 -11.86
N ASN A 430 5.24 10.50 -11.99
CA ASN A 430 5.53 9.15 -12.47
C ASN A 430 5.70 8.14 -11.33
N GLY A 431 5.84 8.59 -10.09
CA GLY A 431 6.16 7.73 -8.95
C GLY A 431 6.77 8.54 -7.80
N TYR A 432 7.51 7.87 -6.93
CA TYR A 432 8.16 8.45 -5.77
C TYR A 432 9.69 8.30 -5.83
N THR A 433 10.39 9.17 -5.13
CA THR A 433 11.78 8.98 -4.69
C THR A 433 11.86 9.25 -3.20
N VAL A 434 12.85 8.67 -2.54
CA VAL A 434 13.06 8.84 -1.09
C VAL A 434 14.52 9.19 -0.82
N THR A 435 14.82 9.73 0.37
CA THR A 435 16.21 9.90 0.80
C THR A 435 16.85 8.54 1.11
N PRO A 436 18.20 8.43 1.05
CA PRO A 436 18.92 7.18 1.32
C PRO A 436 18.63 6.48 2.65
N ASP A 437 18.14 7.22 3.65
CA ASP A 437 17.86 6.77 5.01
C ASP A 437 16.36 6.75 5.36
N TYR A 438 15.48 7.10 4.40
CA TYR A 438 14.03 7.24 4.63
C TYR A 438 13.42 5.98 5.25
N CYS A 439 13.73 4.83 4.66
CA CYS A 439 13.25 3.51 5.06
C CYS A 439 14.00 2.89 6.25
N GLY A 440 14.86 3.66 6.92
CA GLY A 440 15.60 3.20 8.10
C GLY A 440 16.43 1.95 7.83
N GLU A 441 16.36 0.96 8.71
CA GLU A 441 17.13 -0.29 8.56
C GLU A 441 16.62 -1.22 7.45
N TYR A 442 15.41 -0.98 6.93
CA TYR A 442 14.75 -1.87 5.99
C TYR A 442 15.26 -1.70 4.56
N PHE A 443 15.62 -0.47 4.21
CA PHE A 443 16.19 -0.15 2.90
C PHE A 443 17.10 1.07 3.00
N THR A 444 18.37 0.90 2.63
CA THR A 444 19.36 1.97 2.58
C THR A 444 20.13 1.94 1.27
N PHE A 445 20.63 3.10 0.83
CA PHE A 445 21.46 3.19 -0.36
C PHE A 445 22.51 4.31 -0.24
N ASN A 446 23.40 4.43 -1.23
CA ASN A 446 24.44 5.46 -1.25
C ASN A 446 23.94 6.76 -1.93
N ASP A 447 24.55 7.90 -1.58
CA ASP A 447 24.22 9.21 -2.18
C ASP A 447 24.57 9.32 -3.68
N ALA A 448 25.29 8.34 -4.23
CA ALA A 448 25.73 8.32 -5.62
C ALA A 448 24.72 7.66 -6.58
N CYS A 449 23.57 7.24 -6.08
CA CYS A 449 22.52 6.59 -6.86
C CYS A 449 21.21 7.36 -6.77
N SER A 450 20.30 7.03 -7.69
CA SER A 450 18.93 7.53 -7.67
C SER A 450 17.98 6.36 -7.46
N CYS A 451 17.01 6.53 -6.56
CA CYS A 451 15.99 5.54 -6.24
C CYS A 451 14.66 5.99 -6.85
N LEU A 452 14.11 5.22 -7.77
CA LEU A 452 12.83 5.52 -8.39
C LEU A 452 11.84 4.43 -8.02
N MET A 453 10.85 4.76 -7.21
CA MET A 453 9.71 3.89 -6.90
C MET A 453 8.63 4.20 -7.93
N TRP A 454 8.34 3.25 -8.80
CA TRP A 454 7.53 3.47 -10.00
C TRP A 454 6.54 2.33 -10.19
N GLY A 455 5.36 2.60 -10.76
CA GLY A 455 4.39 1.57 -11.08
C GLY A 455 3.58 1.86 -12.34
N SER A 456 3.07 0.79 -12.97
CA SER A 456 2.19 0.88 -14.14
C SER A 456 1.39 -0.41 -14.33
N GLN A 457 0.11 -0.27 -14.71
CA GLN A 457 -0.69 -1.42 -15.14
C GLN A 457 -0.15 -2.06 -16.43
N GLY A 458 0.53 -1.26 -17.28
CA GLY A 458 1.07 -1.70 -18.55
C GLY A 458 2.44 -2.37 -18.46
N TRP A 459 2.97 -2.58 -17.25
CA TRP A 459 4.29 -3.13 -17.02
C TRP A 459 4.23 -4.50 -16.37
N ALA A 460 5.13 -5.39 -16.79
CA ALA A 460 5.21 -6.74 -16.26
C ALA A 460 6.05 -6.76 -14.98
N ALA A 461 5.47 -6.26 -13.88
CA ALA A 461 6.00 -6.29 -12.53
C ALA A 461 5.00 -6.94 -11.56
N PHE A 462 5.48 -7.55 -10.49
CA PHE A 462 4.61 -8.07 -9.44
C PHE A 462 3.88 -6.90 -8.78
N GLN A 463 2.57 -7.04 -8.57
CA GLN A 463 1.71 -5.98 -8.01
C GLN A 463 1.76 -4.63 -8.77
N GLY A 464 2.35 -4.62 -9.98
CA GLY A 464 2.44 -3.47 -10.87
C GLY A 464 3.44 -2.40 -10.46
N ASP A 465 4.28 -2.61 -9.45
CA ASP A 465 5.29 -1.66 -9.02
C ASP A 465 6.72 -2.26 -8.93
N GLU A 466 7.73 -1.40 -8.92
CA GLU A 466 9.13 -1.79 -8.72
C GLU A 466 9.95 -0.64 -8.13
N ILE A 467 11.05 -0.98 -7.44
CA ILE A 467 12.11 -0.03 -7.07
C ILE A 467 13.21 -0.10 -8.13
N ASN A 468 13.46 1.02 -8.80
CA ASN A 468 14.48 1.17 -9.82
C ASN A 468 15.67 1.94 -9.30
N MET A 469 16.76 1.21 -9.04
CA MET A 469 18.02 1.80 -8.58
C MET A 469 18.91 2.15 -9.78
N LYS A 470 19.12 3.44 -10.00
CA LYS A 470 19.88 3.96 -11.15
C LYS A 470 21.27 4.45 -10.74
N ASP A 471 22.11 4.65 -11.76
CA ASP A 471 23.47 5.18 -11.62
C ASP A 471 24.39 4.24 -10.82
N ASN A 472 25.24 4.76 -9.93
CA ASN A 472 26.23 3.96 -9.19
C ASN A 472 25.63 3.33 -7.93
N TYR A 473 24.56 2.55 -8.10
CA TYR A 473 23.80 1.97 -7.00
C TYR A 473 24.65 1.05 -6.10
N ASP A 474 24.48 1.25 -4.80
CA ASP A 474 24.94 0.39 -3.72
C ASP A 474 23.87 0.45 -2.64
N PHE A 475 22.99 -0.55 -2.60
CA PHE A 475 21.82 -0.57 -1.74
C PHE A 475 21.76 -1.83 -0.91
N THR A 476 21.09 -1.76 0.24
CA THR A 476 20.86 -2.88 1.15
C THR A 476 19.39 -2.94 1.53
N LEU A 477 18.78 -4.11 1.36
CA LEU A 477 17.44 -4.46 1.82
C LEU A 477 17.52 -5.42 2.99
N ARG A 478 16.68 -5.20 4.01
CA ARG A 478 16.39 -6.19 5.07
C ARG A 478 15.22 -7.04 4.59
N LEU A 479 15.49 -8.30 4.30
CA LEU A 479 14.49 -9.26 3.82
C LEU A 479 13.55 -9.68 4.97
N LEU A 480 12.42 -10.30 4.62
CA LEU A 480 11.56 -10.95 5.61
C LEU A 480 12.35 -12.03 6.37
N PRO A 481 12.20 -12.11 7.70
CA PRO A 481 12.77 -13.18 8.49
C PRO A 481 11.99 -14.47 8.22
N VAL A 482 12.68 -15.53 7.85
CA VAL A 482 12.10 -16.88 7.68
C VAL A 482 12.49 -17.78 8.85
N PRO A 483 11.69 -18.83 9.16
CA PRO A 483 12.06 -19.75 10.22
C PRO A 483 13.38 -20.48 9.98
N PRO A 484 14.05 -20.96 11.05
CA PRO A 484 15.26 -21.78 10.94
C PRO A 484 15.02 -23.00 10.06
N GLY A 485 15.87 -23.18 9.06
CA GLY A 485 15.70 -24.17 8.02
C GLY A 485 16.68 -23.98 6.85
N ASN A 486 16.52 -24.82 5.84
CA ASN A 486 17.28 -24.71 4.59
C ASN A 486 16.38 -24.09 3.53
N TRP A 487 16.82 -22.96 2.97
CA TRP A 487 16.02 -22.14 2.07
C TRP A 487 16.78 -21.86 0.78
N GLU A 488 16.09 -21.90 -0.35
CA GLU A 488 16.58 -21.29 -1.58
C GLU A 488 16.00 -19.88 -1.71
N PHE A 489 16.89 -18.92 -1.98
CA PHE A 489 16.51 -17.52 -2.20
C PHE A 489 16.55 -17.19 -3.69
N ARG A 490 15.54 -16.45 -4.16
CA ARG A 490 15.37 -16.07 -5.56
C ARG A 490 14.95 -14.62 -5.71
N ILE A 491 15.29 -14.04 -6.85
CA ILE A 491 14.93 -12.67 -7.23
C ILE A 491 14.08 -12.74 -8.50
N GLY A 492 12.89 -12.14 -8.45
CA GLY A 492 12.06 -11.87 -9.62
C GLY A 492 12.49 -10.59 -10.32
N TYR A 493 12.50 -10.59 -11.65
CA TYR A 493 12.77 -9.38 -12.42
C TYR A 493 12.17 -9.44 -13.83
N ASN A 494 12.01 -8.27 -14.45
CA ASN A 494 11.74 -8.12 -15.86
C ASN A 494 13.01 -7.73 -16.62
N ALA A 495 13.38 -8.52 -17.62
CA ALA A 495 14.61 -8.34 -18.38
C ALA A 495 14.48 -7.22 -19.42
N GLU A 496 15.42 -6.27 -19.41
CA GLU A 496 15.42 -5.18 -20.39
C GLU A 496 16.84 -4.78 -20.81
N GLY A 497 16.99 -4.40 -22.08
CA GLY A 497 18.31 -4.10 -22.68
C GLY A 497 19.02 -2.88 -22.06
N TRP A 498 18.29 -2.00 -21.36
CA TRP A 498 18.85 -0.87 -20.62
C TRP A 498 19.20 -1.18 -19.15
N ARG A 499 18.78 -2.33 -18.62
CA ARG A 499 19.09 -2.75 -17.24
C ARG A 499 20.58 -3.04 -17.05
N GLY A 500 21.01 -3.03 -15.79
CA GLY A 500 22.39 -3.15 -15.35
C GLY A 500 22.73 -4.50 -14.71
N MET A 501 23.99 -4.58 -14.27
CA MET A 501 24.54 -5.73 -13.55
C MET A 501 24.91 -5.37 -12.12
N GLY A 502 24.53 -6.23 -11.18
CA GLY A 502 24.81 -6.03 -9.75
C GLY A 502 25.49 -7.24 -9.10
N GLN A 503 26.50 -6.99 -8.28
CA GLN A 503 27.08 -8.02 -7.41
C GLN A 503 26.25 -8.16 -6.13
N ILE A 504 25.83 -9.39 -5.86
CA ILE A 504 25.06 -9.76 -4.67
C ILE A 504 26.00 -9.99 -3.47
N TYR A 505 25.60 -9.46 -2.32
CA TYR A 505 26.10 -9.82 -1.00
C TYR A 505 24.92 -10.22 -0.13
N PHE A 506 24.93 -11.45 0.39
CA PHE A 506 23.92 -11.94 1.31
C PHE A 506 24.53 -12.02 2.71
N ASP A 507 23.96 -11.32 3.69
CA ASP A 507 24.51 -11.17 5.04
C ASP A 507 25.99 -10.72 5.04
N GLY A 508 26.33 -9.83 4.09
CA GLY A 508 27.69 -9.31 3.92
C GLY A 508 28.66 -10.24 3.18
N VAL A 509 28.23 -11.45 2.80
CA VAL A 509 29.03 -12.43 2.07
C VAL A 509 28.73 -12.34 0.57
N ILE A 510 29.77 -12.13 -0.25
CA ILE A 510 29.65 -12.14 -1.70
C ILE A 510 29.06 -13.47 -2.19
N THR A 511 28.01 -13.40 -3.01
CA THR A 511 27.30 -14.59 -3.48
C THR A 511 27.16 -14.58 -5.00
N GLY A 512 27.54 -15.70 -5.62
CA GLY A 512 27.43 -15.89 -7.07
C GLY A 512 28.26 -14.90 -7.89
N THR A 513 28.12 -15.01 -9.21
CA THR A 513 28.57 -13.98 -10.14
C THR A 513 27.59 -12.80 -10.13
N PRO A 514 28.00 -11.61 -10.60
CA PRO A 514 27.07 -10.51 -10.77
C PRO A 514 25.85 -10.91 -11.59
N VAL A 515 24.66 -10.56 -11.10
CA VAL A 515 23.39 -10.82 -11.79
C VAL A 515 23.20 -9.76 -12.89
N ASP A 516 22.91 -10.20 -14.11
CA ASP A 516 22.67 -9.34 -15.27
C ASP A 516 21.19 -9.34 -15.63
N LEU A 517 20.51 -8.23 -15.33
CA LEU A 517 19.08 -8.08 -15.59
C LEU A 517 18.77 -7.85 -17.09
N LYS A 518 19.77 -7.90 -17.99
CA LYS A 518 19.56 -7.93 -19.45
C LYS A 518 19.32 -9.35 -19.97
N ILE A 519 19.66 -10.38 -19.20
CA ILE A 519 19.49 -11.77 -19.61
C ILE A 519 17.99 -12.07 -19.69
N GLY A 520 17.52 -12.47 -20.87
CA GLY A 520 16.09 -12.64 -21.16
C GLY A 520 15.43 -11.51 -21.95
N ASP A 521 16.13 -10.41 -22.28
CA ASP A 521 15.57 -9.27 -23.04
C ASP A 521 15.12 -9.66 -24.47
N VAL A 522 15.65 -10.75 -25.02
CA VAL A 522 15.26 -11.28 -26.33
C VAL A 522 14.61 -12.65 -26.21
N GLN A 523 13.53 -12.86 -26.97
CA GLN A 523 12.86 -14.15 -27.00
C GLN A 523 13.80 -15.24 -27.52
N GLY A 524 13.85 -16.37 -26.81
CA GLY A 524 14.74 -17.49 -27.15
C GLY A 524 16.20 -17.31 -26.71
N ASP A 525 16.48 -16.42 -25.75
CA ASP A 525 17.80 -16.31 -25.11
C ASP A 525 18.23 -17.66 -24.50
N ALA A 526 19.23 -18.30 -25.10
CA ALA A 526 19.72 -19.61 -24.69
C ALA A 526 20.29 -19.63 -23.25
N ARG A 527 20.61 -18.46 -22.67
CA ARG A 527 21.07 -18.34 -21.28
C ARG A 527 19.96 -18.57 -20.27
N THR A 528 18.72 -18.22 -20.61
CA THR A 528 17.55 -18.48 -19.75
C THR A 528 16.97 -19.85 -20.05
N GLY A 529 16.99 -20.26 -21.32
CA GLY A 529 16.36 -21.48 -21.79
C GLY A 529 14.83 -21.43 -21.79
N TRP A 530 14.24 -20.23 -21.69
CA TRP A 530 12.79 -20.05 -21.64
C TRP A 530 12.11 -20.54 -22.92
N VAL A 531 11.05 -21.35 -22.77
CA VAL A 531 10.17 -21.79 -23.84
C VAL A 531 8.73 -21.68 -23.34
N ALA A 532 7.83 -21.13 -24.16
CA ALA A 532 6.41 -21.03 -23.82
C ALA A 532 5.82 -22.42 -23.53
N ASP A 533 5.01 -22.55 -22.47
CA ASP A 533 4.47 -23.85 -22.03
C ASP A 533 3.64 -24.51 -23.15
N GLU A 534 2.81 -23.73 -23.85
CA GLU A 534 2.01 -24.18 -25.00
C GLU A 534 2.84 -24.72 -26.18
N SER A 535 4.13 -24.39 -26.24
CA SER A 535 5.06 -24.86 -27.28
C SER A 535 5.74 -26.18 -26.92
N THR A 536 5.44 -26.75 -25.74
CA THR A 536 6.01 -28.01 -25.25
C THR A 536 4.97 -29.12 -25.19
N ALA A 537 5.43 -30.38 -25.21
CA ALA A 537 4.52 -31.54 -25.18
C ALA A 537 4.01 -31.88 -23.77
N ASP A 538 4.65 -31.35 -22.74
CA ASP A 538 4.45 -31.65 -21.32
C ASP A 538 4.10 -30.39 -20.51
N ASP A 539 3.66 -29.33 -21.19
CA ASP A 539 3.20 -28.09 -20.57
C ASP A 539 4.30 -27.45 -19.69
N GLY A 540 5.53 -27.44 -20.18
CA GLY A 540 6.67 -26.73 -19.60
C GLY A 540 7.46 -27.50 -18.54
N VAL A 541 7.05 -28.71 -18.15
CA VAL A 541 7.66 -29.45 -17.02
C VAL A 541 9.16 -29.72 -17.22
N GLU A 542 9.57 -30.28 -18.36
CA GLU A 542 10.99 -30.50 -18.66
C GLU A 542 11.71 -29.18 -18.94
N ASN A 543 11.03 -28.18 -19.51
CA ASN A 543 11.63 -26.86 -19.73
C ASN A 543 11.98 -26.17 -18.42
N ASP A 544 11.11 -26.22 -17.41
CA ASP A 544 11.36 -25.63 -16.10
C ASP A 544 12.58 -26.28 -15.42
N LYS A 545 12.76 -27.61 -15.57
CA LYS A 545 13.97 -28.31 -15.10
C LYS A 545 15.23 -27.84 -15.85
N MET A 546 15.13 -27.64 -17.17
CA MET A 546 16.23 -27.14 -17.97
C MET A 546 16.63 -25.71 -17.60
N MET A 547 15.65 -24.81 -17.48
CA MET A 547 15.89 -23.42 -17.05
C MET A 547 16.57 -23.40 -15.68
N ARG A 548 16.10 -24.21 -14.74
CA ARG A 548 16.68 -24.31 -13.40
C ARG A 548 18.16 -24.71 -13.43
N ASN A 549 18.55 -25.62 -14.31
CA ASN A 549 19.96 -26.00 -14.51
C ASN A 549 20.82 -24.83 -15.03
N LEU A 550 20.20 -23.82 -15.63
CA LEU A 550 20.84 -22.58 -16.07
C LEU A 550 20.80 -21.48 -14.98
N GLY A 551 20.18 -21.73 -13.83
CA GLY A 551 20.02 -20.76 -12.74
C GLY A 551 18.80 -19.83 -12.90
N TYR A 552 17.91 -20.12 -13.84
CA TYR A 552 16.73 -19.31 -14.13
C TYR A 552 15.44 -20.12 -13.99
N MET A 553 14.32 -19.43 -13.81
CA MET A 553 12.99 -20.01 -13.87
C MET A 553 12.05 -19.00 -14.53
N LYS A 554 10.93 -19.47 -15.09
CA LYS A 554 9.84 -18.57 -15.53
C LYS A 554 9.29 -17.80 -14.33
N ALA A 555 8.77 -16.61 -14.57
CA ALA A 555 7.94 -15.93 -13.58
C ALA A 555 6.70 -16.78 -13.18
N PRO A 556 6.07 -16.45 -12.05
CA PRO A 556 4.93 -17.19 -11.52
C PRO A 556 3.68 -17.03 -12.38
N GLU A 557 2.82 -18.04 -12.35
CA GLU A 557 1.53 -18.00 -13.03
C GLU A 557 0.50 -17.13 -12.28
N SER A 558 0.67 -16.93 -10.97
CA SER A 558 -0.19 -16.05 -10.17
C SER A 558 0.01 -14.57 -10.44
N CYS A 559 1.19 -14.17 -10.96
CA CYS A 559 1.47 -12.79 -11.30
C CYS A 559 0.92 -12.48 -12.69
N TRP A 560 0.36 -11.28 -12.88
CA TRP A 560 -0.40 -10.93 -14.08
C TRP A 560 0.22 -9.78 -14.86
N TYR A 561 0.22 -9.87 -16.19
CA TYR A 561 0.59 -8.79 -17.09
C TYR A 561 -0.66 -8.20 -17.74
N ALA A 562 -1.12 -7.05 -17.24
CA ALA A 562 -2.40 -6.51 -17.68
C ALA A 562 -2.40 -6.02 -19.14
N HIS A 563 -1.26 -5.55 -19.67
CA HIS A 563 -1.15 -5.07 -21.05
C HIS A 563 -1.54 -6.14 -22.08
N ASP A 564 -0.94 -7.34 -21.97
CA ASP A 564 -1.19 -8.46 -22.88
C ASP A 564 -2.26 -9.43 -22.36
N ASN A 565 -2.75 -9.22 -21.13
CA ASN A 565 -3.76 -10.04 -20.48
C ASN A 565 -3.32 -11.52 -20.39
N ILE A 566 -2.11 -11.73 -19.90
CA ILE A 566 -1.47 -13.05 -19.72
C ILE A 566 -0.79 -13.14 -18.35
N PRO A 567 -0.53 -14.35 -17.82
CA PRO A 567 0.35 -14.53 -16.68
C PRO A 567 1.78 -14.06 -16.99
N LEU A 568 2.51 -13.55 -15.99
CA LEU A 568 3.93 -13.23 -16.16
C LEU A 568 4.75 -14.46 -16.57
N ARG A 569 4.32 -15.66 -16.17
CA ARG A 569 4.90 -16.93 -16.62
C ARG A 569 5.03 -17.04 -18.15
N ASP A 570 4.06 -16.50 -18.88
CA ASP A 570 3.99 -16.54 -20.35
C ASP A 570 4.75 -15.38 -21.01
N TRP A 571 5.31 -14.47 -20.22
CA TRP A 571 6.14 -13.37 -20.69
C TRP A 571 7.63 -13.72 -20.57
N TYR A 572 8.31 -13.92 -21.72
CA TYR A 572 9.70 -14.41 -21.76
C TYR A 572 10.72 -13.49 -21.06
N LYS A 573 10.41 -12.21 -20.87
CA LYS A 573 11.27 -11.28 -20.13
C LYS A 573 11.06 -11.35 -18.61
N ALA A 574 9.93 -11.86 -18.13
CA ALA A 574 9.67 -12.02 -16.70
C ALA A 574 10.28 -13.33 -16.20
N LEU A 575 11.31 -13.20 -15.36
CA LEU A 575 12.16 -14.31 -14.94
C LEU A 575 12.36 -14.30 -13.43
N ARG A 576 12.71 -15.47 -12.90
CA ARG A 576 13.27 -15.63 -11.57
C ARG A 576 14.71 -16.09 -11.69
N TYR A 577 15.60 -15.44 -10.96
CA TYR A 577 17.01 -15.81 -10.84
C TYR A 577 17.25 -16.52 -9.51
N ILE A 578 17.86 -17.70 -9.56
CA ILE A 578 18.22 -18.49 -8.37
C ILE A 578 19.53 -17.95 -7.82
N VAL A 579 19.48 -17.35 -6.62
CA VAL A 579 20.67 -16.73 -6.02
C VAL A 579 21.56 -17.78 -5.40
N ASN A 580 21.05 -18.49 -4.38
CA ASN A 580 21.75 -19.56 -3.68
C ASN A 580 20.81 -20.29 -2.70
N GLN A 581 21.31 -21.37 -2.11
CA GLN A 581 20.72 -22.02 -0.95
C GLN A 581 21.45 -21.60 0.33
N TYR A 582 20.68 -21.34 1.39
CA TYR A 582 21.14 -20.89 2.69
C TYR A 582 20.59 -21.78 3.80
N SER A 583 21.33 -21.89 4.89
CA SER A 583 20.93 -22.65 6.07
C SER A 583 20.93 -21.71 7.28
N PHE A 584 19.74 -21.47 7.83
CA PHE A 584 19.55 -20.57 8.97
C PHE A 584 19.35 -21.40 10.24
N GLN A 585 20.17 -21.13 11.26
CA GLN A 585 20.14 -21.88 12.53
C GLN A 585 19.15 -21.30 13.53
N ASP A 586 18.99 -19.97 13.51
CA ASP A 586 18.16 -19.21 14.43
C ASP A 586 17.30 -18.22 13.64
N TYR A 587 16.19 -17.78 14.25
CA TYR A 587 15.42 -16.67 13.73
C TYR A 587 16.30 -15.41 13.70
N GLY A 588 16.27 -14.68 12.59
CA GLY A 588 17.08 -13.49 12.41
C GLY A 588 16.68 -12.69 11.17
N ALA A 589 17.13 -11.44 11.12
CA ALA A 589 17.06 -10.64 9.91
C ALA A 589 18.17 -11.05 8.94
N HIS A 590 17.83 -11.06 7.64
CA HIS A 590 18.78 -11.28 6.56
C HIS A 590 18.86 -10.04 5.68
N LYS A 591 20.06 -9.75 5.17
CA LYS A 591 20.32 -8.55 4.36
C LYS A 591 20.80 -8.92 2.97
N LEU A 592 20.10 -8.41 1.97
CA LEU A 592 20.51 -8.42 0.58
C LEU A 592 21.13 -7.07 0.24
N ARG A 593 22.44 -7.04 0.00
CA ARG A 593 23.12 -5.86 -0.54
C ARG A 593 23.48 -6.09 -2.00
N MET A 594 23.21 -5.09 -2.82
CA MET A 594 23.52 -5.09 -4.25
C MET A 594 24.42 -3.92 -4.59
N ARG A 595 25.52 -4.19 -5.30
CA ARG A 595 26.44 -3.16 -5.76
C ARG A 595 26.60 -3.22 -7.26
N SER A 596 26.43 -2.08 -7.93
CA SER A 596 26.65 -1.97 -9.38
C SER A 596 28.06 -2.40 -9.76
N VAL A 597 28.16 -3.20 -10.82
CA VAL A 597 29.42 -3.55 -11.49
C VAL A 597 29.44 -3.08 -12.95
N ASP A 598 28.45 -2.27 -13.33
CA ASP A 598 28.28 -1.74 -14.69
C ASP A 598 28.78 -0.29 -14.79
N PHE A 599 28.71 0.29 -15.98
CA PHE A 599 28.96 1.70 -16.22
C PHE A 599 27.77 2.57 -15.76
N ALA A 600 28.01 3.87 -15.52
CA ALA A 600 26.98 4.83 -15.12
C ALA A 600 25.80 4.89 -16.12
N GLY A 601 24.59 5.10 -15.60
CA GLY A 601 23.35 5.24 -16.39
C GLY A 601 22.55 3.95 -16.59
N ARG A 602 22.97 2.83 -16.01
CA ARG A 602 22.21 1.58 -15.97
C ARG A 602 21.33 1.52 -14.72
N GLU A 603 20.28 0.70 -14.77
CA GLU A 603 19.36 0.54 -13.64
C GLU A 603 19.26 -0.92 -13.17
N PHE A 604 19.00 -1.10 -11.88
CA PHE A 604 18.68 -2.38 -11.28
C PHE A 604 17.22 -2.35 -10.82
N SER A 605 16.38 -3.20 -11.42
CA SER A 605 15.01 -3.45 -10.96
C SER A 605 15.03 -4.23 -9.65
N ILE A 606 14.20 -3.84 -8.71
CA ILE A 606 13.86 -4.62 -7.54
C ILE A 606 12.33 -4.75 -7.53
N ASP A 607 11.86 -5.95 -7.83
CA ASP A 607 10.43 -6.27 -7.97
C ASP A 607 10.01 -7.13 -6.77
N TYR A 608 10.17 -8.45 -6.85
CA TYR A 608 9.84 -9.37 -5.76
C TYR A 608 10.95 -10.37 -5.44
N PHE A 609 10.84 -11.00 -4.27
CA PHE A 609 11.74 -12.03 -3.79
C PHE A 609 10.99 -13.31 -3.45
N GLU A 610 11.70 -14.42 -3.43
CA GLU A 610 11.17 -15.69 -2.94
C GLU A 610 12.13 -16.39 -1.98
N PHE A 611 11.57 -16.96 -0.91
CA PHE A 611 12.19 -18.02 -0.13
C PHE A 611 11.38 -19.30 -0.30
N ILE A 612 12.04 -20.41 -0.62
CA ILE A 612 11.40 -21.74 -0.68
C ILE A 612 12.20 -22.75 0.14
N PRO A 613 11.55 -23.58 0.99
CA PRO A 613 12.24 -24.68 1.67
C PRO A 613 12.89 -25.61 0.64
N VAL A 614 14.15 -26.01 0.87
CA VAL A 614 14.92 -26.78 -0.11
C VAL A 614 14.28 -28.14 -0.43
N ASP A 615 13.57 -28.73 0.52
CA ASP A 615 12.83 -29.98 0.35
C ASP A 615 11.55 -29.82 -0.49
N MET A 616 11.01 -28.60 -0.62
CA MET A 616 9.84 -28.28 -1.43
C MET A 616 10.15 -27.98 -2.90
N ILE A 617 11.42 -27.77 -3.26
CA ILE A 617 11.83 -27.39 -4.63
C ILE A 617 11.37 -28.40 -5.69
N ARG A 618 11.36 -29.68 -5.36
CA ARG A 618 11.00 -30.74 -6.32
C ARG A 618 9.53 -30.67 -6.72
N ASP A 619 8.67 -30.34 -5.76
CA ASP A 619 7.22 -30.38 -5.88
C ASP A 619 6.64 -28.96 -5.91
N GLU A 620 7.47 -27.97 -6.25
CA GLU A 620 7.06 -26.58 -6.35
C GLU A 620 5.95 -26.41 -7.40
N ASP A 621 4.87 -25.75 -7.01
CA ASP A 621 3.78 -25.40 -7.91
C ASP A 621 4.13 -24.22 -8.83
N ARG A 622 3.30 -24.00 -9.85
CA ARG A 622 3.45 -22.86 -10.77
C ARG A 622 3.01 -21.52 -10.17
N LEU A 623 2.47 -21.53 -8.94
CA LEU A 623 1.85 -20.36 -8.33
C LEU A 623 2.84 -19.27 -8.02
#